data_AF-A0A7C6B321-F1
#
_entry.id   AF-A0A7C6B321-F1
#
_cell.length_a   1.000
_cell.length_b   1.000
_cell.length_c   1.000
_cell.angle_alpha   90.00
_cell.angle_beta   90.00
_cell.angle_gamma   90.00
#
_symmetry.space_group_name_H-M   'P 1'
#
loop_
_entity.id
_entity.type
_entity.pdbx_description
1 polymer ?
#
loop_
_entity_poly.entity_id
_entity_poly.type
_entity_poly.pdbx_seq_one_letter_code
_entity_poly.pdbx_strand_id
1 'polypeptide(L)'
;MPDYQPMLVESAVGPGAAATEVPWPEVFALRPAKGAVVSEISEATAAAPVAAEERVNFHIGNPVEDPRLVEHYARIALGLATGASEQTGDLAERLVREAAWSAEQRPAAEFLLALIRRSGPYLPRGGFLRSKPGELVERFAAWLNAQPEPLTYDLGERTGRREIVLASGGLLEVLRVLFHGLARHLERLPATVLLHQLELPPPLTAFEGLDFVSLPGDEGAALRQLEHALAGSPGSPSFLVLGRV
;
A
#
# COMPACT_ATOMS: atom_id res chain seq x y z
N MET A 1 -23.65 23.48 -74.55
CA MET A 1 -22.59 23.41 -73.52
C MET A 1 -22.97 24.44 -72.47
N PRO A 2 -23.63 24.06 -71.36
CA PRO A 2 -23.93 24.97 -70.28
C PRO A 2 -22.81 24.98 -69.23
N ASP A 3 -22.51 26.17 -68.72
CA ASP A 3 -21.50 26.45 -67.71
C ASP A 3 -21.78 25.74 -66.38
N TYR A 4 -20.77 25.03 -65.87
CA TYR A 4 -20.78 24.39 -64.56
C TYR A 4 -20.01 25.28 -63.57
N GLN A 5 -20.72 25.95 -62.64
CA GLN A 5 -20.11 26.58 -61.48
C GLN A 5 -20.03 25.56 -60.34
N PRO A 6 -18.85 25.32 -59.73
CA PRO A 6 -18.76 24.44 -58.57
C PRO A 6 -19.32 25.15 -57.33
N MET A 7 -20.30 24.52 -56.67
CA MET A 7 -20.71 24.86 -55.31
C MET A 7 -19.55 24.60 -54.35
N LEU A 8 -19.07 25.66 -53.71
CA LEU A 8 -18.25 25.57 -52.51
C LEU A 8 -19.12 25.00 -51.39
N VAL A 9 -18.83 23.77 -50.96
CA VAL A 9 -19.36 23.21 -49.73
C VAL A 9 -18.54 23.83 -48.59
N GLU A 10 -19.09 24.84 -47.93
CA GLU A 10 -18.57 25.33 -46.66
C GLU A 10 -18.64 24.19 -45.63
N SER A 11 -17.49 23.64 -45.28
CA SER A 11 -17.39 22.74 -44.13
C SER A 11 -17.55 23.58 -42.87
N ALA A 12 -18.74 23.53 -42.26
CA ALA A 12 -18.95 24.01 -40.91
C ALA A 12 -18.20 23.09 -39.94
N VAL A 13 -16.91 23.35 -39.76
CA VAL A 13 -16.17 22.90 -38.56
C VAL A 13 -16.68 23.77 -37.42
N GLY A 14 -17.71 23.27 -36.74
CA GLY A 14 -18.16 23.86 -35.49
C GLY A 14 -16.98 23.91 -34.51
N PRO A 15 -16.87 24.96 -33.67
CA PRO A 15 -15.83 25.03 -32.66
C PRO A 15 -15.97 23.79 -31.76
N GLY A 16 -14.90 22.99 -31.71
CA GLY A 16 -14.83 21.82 -30.85
C GLY A 16 -15.23 22.23 -29.44
N ALA A 17 -16.25 21.57 -28.90
CA ALA A 17 -16.62 21.70 -27.50
C ALA A 17 -15.33 21.46 -26.69
N ALA A 18 -14.88 22.50 -25.98
CA ALA A 18 -13.77 22.38 -25.06
C ALA A 18 -14.10 21.21 -24.14
N ALA A 19 -13.29 20.15 -24.19
CA ALA A 19 -13.44 19.02 -23.28
C ALA A 19 -13.43 19.59 -21.87
N THR A 20 -14.57 19.51 -21.19
CA THR A 20 -14.68 19.94 -19.81
C THR A 20 -13.68 19.12 -19.02
N GLU A 21 -12.62 19.78 -18.54
CA GLU A 21 -11.62 19.13 -17.69
C GLU A 21 -12.34 18.55 -16.49
N VAL A 22 -12.34 17.22 -16.41
CA VAL A 22 -12.87 16.52 -15.25
C VAL A 22 -11.93 16.81 -14.08
N PRO A 23 -12.43 17.28 -12.93
CA PRO A 23 -11.60 17.48 -11.75
C PRO A 23 -10.85 16.19 -11.37
N TRP A 24 -9.55 16.29 -11.09
CA TRP A 24 -8.72 15.15 -10.68
C TRP A 24 -9.33 14.25 -9.59
N PRO A 25 -10.02 14.77 -8.55
CA PRO A 25 -10.68 13.92 -7.57
C PRO A 25 -11.74 12.96 -8.16
N GLU A 26 -12.42 13.35 -9.25
CA GLU A 26 -13.41 12.51 -9.92
C GLU A 26 -12.78 11.47 -10.85
N VAL A 27 -11.56 11.73 -11.33
CA VAL A 27 -10.79 10.78 -12.16
C VAL A 27 -10.39 9.55 -11.33
N PHE A 28 -10.04 9.77 -10.06
CA PHE A 28 -9.58 8.72 -9.14
C PHE A 28 -10.65 8.26 -8.14
N ALA A 29 -11.93 8.56 -8.41
CA ALA A 29 -13.02 8.21 -7.52
C ALA A 29 -13.16 6.69 -7.34
N LEU A 30 -13.40 6.26 -6.10
CA LEU A 30 -13.62 4.86 -5.73
C LEU A 30 -15.06 4.65 -5.26
N ARG A 31 -15.71 3.61 -5.78
CA ARG A 31 -16.98 3.10 -5.28
C ARG A 31 -16.82 2.68 -3.82
N PRO A 32 -17.80 2.97 -2.96
CA PRO A 32 -17.77 2.52 -1.57
C PRO A 32 -17.55 1.00 -1.46
N ALA A 33 -16.54 0.60 -0.69
CA ALA A 33 -16.32 -0.80 -0.36
C ALA A 33 -17.11 -1.16 0.91
N LYS A 34 -17.82 -2.30 0.88
CA LYS A 34 -18.39 -2.86 2.11
C LYS A 34 -17.26 -3.40 2.98
N GLY A 35 -17.31 -3.09 4.29
CA GLY A 35 -16.36 -3.63 5.24
C GLY A 35 -16.42 -5.15 5.31
N ALA A 36 -15.27 -5.79 5.49
CA ALA A 36 -15.26 -7.18 5.90
C ALA A 36 -15.77 -7.28 7.35
N VAL A 37 -16.71 -8.18 7.61
CA VAL A 37 -17.34 -8.39 8.93
C VAL A 37 -16.29 -8.61 10.03
N VAL A 38 -15.23 -9.37 9.73
CA VAL A 38 -14.12 -9.62 10.67
C VAL A 38 -13.38 -8.33 11.03
N SER A 39 -13.19 -7.42 10.08
CA SER A 39 -12.56 -6.12 10.35
C SER A 39 -13.46 -5.23 11.22
N GLU A 40 -14.77 -5.27 11.01
CA GLU A 40 -15.74 -4.52 11.82
C GLU A 40 -15.76 -5.03 13.27
N ILE A 41 -15.75 -6.35 13.46
CA ILE A 41 -15.63 -6.97 14.78
C ILE A 41 -14.32 -6.54 15.45
N SER A 42 -13.19 -6.61 14.74
CA SER A 42 -11.87 -6.25 15.29
C SER A 42 -11.81 -4.77 15.69
N GLU A 43 -12.42 -3.88 14.89
CA GLU A 43 -12.50 -2.45 15.19
C GLU A 43 -13.41 -2.17 16.40
N ALA A 44 -14.56 -2.85 16.50
CA ALA A 44 -15.46 -2.76 17.65
C ALA A 44 -14.81 -3.29 18.95
N THR A 45 -14.14 -4.44 18.90
CA THR A 45 -13.41 -5.01 20.04
C THR A 45 -12.26 -4.10 20.48
N ALA A 46 -11.51 -3.52 19.54
CA ALA A 46 -10.43 -2.59 19.87
C ALA A 46 -10.95 -1.28 20.50
N ALA A 47 -12.13 -0.81 20.09
CA ALA A 47 -12.77 0.41 20.60
C ALA A 47 -13.61 0.19 21.88
N ALA A 48 -13.79 -1.04 22.33
CA ALA A 48 -14.64 -1.35 23.48
C ALA A 48 -14.12 -0.68 24.78
N PRO A 49 -15.00 -0.12 25.63
CA PRO A 49 -14.64 0.59 26.87
C PRO A 49 -14.29 -0.37 28.02
N VAL A 50 -13.74 -1.54 27.72
CA VAL A 50 -13.30 -2.57 28.68
C VAL A 50 -11.78 -2.67 28.66
N ALA A 51 -11.18 -3.12 29.75
CA ALA A 51 -9.73 -3.28 29.84
C ALA A 51 -9.23 -4.29 28.80
N ALA A 52 -7.99 -4.14 28.30
CA ALA A 52 -7.49 -4.96 27.20
C ALA A 52 -7.43 -6.45 27.56
N GLU A 53 -7.18 -6.72 28.83
CA GLU A 53 -7.07 -8.04 29.45
C GLU A 53 -8.43 -8.75 29.56
N GLU A 54 -9.52 -7.98 29.55
CA GLU A 54 -10.89 -8.48 29.66
C GLU A 54 -11.55 -8.65 28.27
N ARG A 55 -10.87 -8.23 27.20
CA ARG A 55 -11.39 -8.33 25.83
C ARG A 55 -11.24 -9.73 25.30
N VAL A 56 -12.35 -10.28 24.81
CA VAL A 56 -12.33 -11.50 24.00
C VAL A 56 -11.96 -11.11 22.57
N ASN A 57 -10.67 -11.27 22.23
CA ASN A 57 -10.18 -11.03 20.88
C ASN A 57 -10.54 -12.22 19.98
N PHE A 58 -11.24 -11.95 18.88
CA PHE A 58 -11.46 -12.94 17.84
C PHE A 58 -10.13 -13.13 17.08
N HIS A 59 -9.54 -14.31 17.21
CA HIS A 59 -8.38 -14.74 16.43
C HIS A 59 -8.37 -16.27 16.34
N ILE A 60 -7.83 -16.81 15.25
CA ILE A 60 -7.73 -18.27 15.07
C ILE A 60 -6.36 -18.71 15.59
N GLY A 61 -6.28 -18.99 16.90
CA GLY A 61 -5.07 -19.43 17.60
C GLY A 61 -4.04 -18.31 17.85
N ASN A 62 -3.30 -18.39 18.96
CA ASN A 62 -2.21 -17.47 19.30
C ASN A 62 -0.84 -18.16 19.11
N PRO A 63 -0.39 -18.40 17.87
CA PRO A 63 0.86 -19.12 17.63
C PRO A 63 2.09 -18.38 18.21
N VAL A 64 1.98 -17.08 18.52
CA VAL A 64 3.11 -16.25 18.97
C VAL A 64 3.40 -16.36 20.47
N GLU A 65 2.68 -17.23 21.19
CA GLU A 65 3.06 -17.63 22.56
C GLU A 65 4.23 -18.63 22.57
N ASP A 66 4.47 -19.36 21.48
CA ASP A 66 5.64 -20.24 21.37
C ASP A 66 6.91 -19.39 21.19
N PRO A 67 7.87 -19.45 22.14
CA PRO A 67 9.14 -18.73 22.02
C PRO A 67 9.90 -19.01 20.73
N ARG A 68 9.75 -20.22 20.16
CA ARG A 68 10.37 -20.59 18.88
C ARG A 68 9.79 -19.80 17.72
N LEU A 69 8.47 -19.59 17.72
CA LEU A 69 7.81 -18.81 16.69
C LEU A 69 8.14 -17.32 16.82
N VAL A 70 8.24 -16.79 18.04
CA VAL A 70 8.74 -15.42 18.28
C VAL A 70 10.13 -15.24 17.68
N GLU A 71 11.05 -16.17 17.95
CA GLU A 71 12.40 -16.14 17.38
C GLU A 71 12.38 -16.22 15.86
N HIS A 72 11.58 -17.12 15.26
CA HIS A 72 11.47 -17.22 13.81
C HIS A 72 10.97 -15.93 13.16
N TYR A 73 9.90 -15.32 13.68
CA TYR A 73 9.41 -14.05 13.17
C TYR A 73 10.44 -12.93 13.31
N ALA A 74 11.16 -12.88 14.44
CA ALA A 74 12.20 -11.87 14.64
C ALA A 74 13.35 -12.03 13.64
N ARG A 75 13.78 -13.27 13.37
CA ARG A 75 14.81 -13.57 12.37
C ARG A 75 14.36 -13.17 10.97
N ILE A 76 13.11 -13.46 10.58
CA ILE A 76 12.54 -13.01 9.31
C ILE A 76 12.56 -11.48 9.21
N ALA A 77 12.09 -10.78 10.25
CA ALA A 77 12.04 -9.32 10.27
C ALA A 77 13.43 -8.66 10.19
N LEU A 78 14.48 -9.35 10.67
CA LEU A 78 15.87 -8.90 10.63
C LEU A 78 16.64 -9.40 9.39
N GLY A 79 16.02 -10.17 8.50
CA GLY A 79 16.70 -10.76 7.34
C GLY A 79 17.72 -11.85 7.71
N LEU A 80 17.58 -12.47 8.87
CA LEU A 80 18.44 -13.53 9.37
C LEU A 80 17.93 -14.91 8.93
N ALA A 81 18.85 -15.88 8.82
CA ALA A 81 18.50 -17.25 8.50
C ALA A 81 17.55 -17.87 9.54
N THR A 82 16.44 -18.45 9.07
CA THR A 82 15.45 -19.15 9.88
C THR A 82 15.85 -20.62 10.07
N GLY A 83 16.84 -20.86 10.93
CA GLY A 83 17.18 -22.20 11.43
C GLY A 83 16.75 -22.36 12.88
N ALA A 84 16.46 -23.58 13.32
CA ALA A 84 16.23 -23.86 14.73
C ALA A 84 17.54 -23.62 15.50
N SER A 85 17.65 -22.47 16.16
CA SER A 85 18.70 -22.23 17.13
C SER A 85 18.21 -22.77 18.47
N GLU A 86 18.63 -23.98 18.85
CA GLU A 86 18.42 -24.50 20.22
C GLU A 86 19.28 -23.77 21.27
N GLN A 87 19.68 -22.53 20.99
CA GLN A 87 20.50 -21.74 21.90
C GLN A 87 19.59 -21.13 22.96
N THR A 88 19.86 -21.48 24.21
CA THR A 88 19.26 -20.88 25.40
C THR A 88 19.92 -19.53 25.69
N GLY A 89 19.17 -18.60 26.31
CA GLY A 89 19.69 -17.28 26.72
C GLY A 89 18.84 -16.10 26.25
N ASP A 90 19.38 -14.88 26.42
CA ASP A 90 18.70 -13.64 26.03
C ASP A 90 18.59 -13.55 24.50
N LEU A 91 17.35 -13.70 23.99
CA LEU A 91 17.07 -13.64 22.56
C LEU A 91 17.42 -12.27 21.96
N ALA A 92 17.22 -11.16 22.67
CA ALA A 92 17.50 -9.83 22.13
C ALA A 92 19.01 -9.65 21.87
N GLU A 93 19.85 -10.07 22.82
CA GLU A 93 21.30 -10.01 22.69
C GLU A 93 21.81 -10.91 21.55
N ARG A 94 21.24 -12.12 21.40
CA ARG A 94 21.58 -13.02 20.30
C ARG A 94 21.27 -12.39 18.95
N LEU A 95 20.08 -11.83 18.78
CA LEU A 95 19.67 -11.18 17.53
C LEU A 95 20.56 -9.98 17.17
N VAL A 96 20.90 -9.14 18.16
CA VAL A 96 21.83 -8.00 17.96
C VAL A 96 23.18 -8.49 17.44
N ARG A 97 23.76 -9.52 18.07
CA ARG A 97 25.06 -10.07 17.68
C ARG A 97 25.02 -10.68 16.28
N GLU A 98 24.00 -11.47 15.98
CA GLU A 98 23.86 -12.16 14.68
C GLU A 98 23.58 -11.19 13.53
N ALA A 99 22.84 -10.11 13.78
CA ALA A 99 22.61 -9.03 12.82
C ALA A 99 23.82 -8.09 12.66
N ALA A 100 24.94 -8.37 13.36
CA ALA A 100 26.11 -7.50 13.44
C ALA A 100 25.78 -6.06 13.88
N TRP A 101 24.77 -5.93 14.75
CA TRP A 101 24.37 -4.66 15.34
C TRP A 101 25.23 -4.31 16.55
N SER A 102 25.36 -3.01 16.82
CA SER A 102 25.99 -2.49 18.02
C SER A 102 25.11 -2.69 19.26
N ALA A 103 25.72 -2.67 20.45
CA ALA A 103 24.98 -2.79 21.71
C ALA A 103 23.92 -1.69 21.90
N GLU A 104 24.11 -0.51 21.29
CA GLU A 104 23.17 0.62 21.31
C GLU A 104 21.86 0.31 20.58
N GLN A 105 21.86 -0.68 19.67
CA GLN A 105 20.68 -1.09 18.90
C GLN A 105 19.86 -2.19 19.61
N ARG A 106 20.30 -2.66 20.79
CA ARG A 106 19.56 -3.63 21.61
C ARG A 106 18.11 -3.20 21.89
N PRO A 107 17.80 -1.94 22.23
CA PRO A 107 16.41 -1.50 22.43
C PRO A 107 15.52 -1.70 21.19
N ALA A 108 16.07 -1.62 19.97
CA ALA A 108 15.32 -1.88 18.75
C ALA A 108 14.95 -3.36 18.61
N ALA A 109 15.86 -4.27 18.98
CA ALA A 109 15.58 -5.71 19.01
C ALA A 109 14.52 -6.05 20.08
N GLU A 110 14.61 -5.46 21.27
CA GLU A 110 13.61 -5.62 22.33
C GLU A 110 12.23 -5.10 21.92
N PHE A 111 12.19 -3.93 21.28
CA PHE A 111 10.97 -3.36 20.71
C PHE A 111 10.34 -4.29 19.66
N LEU A 112 11.14 -4.81 18.72
CA LEU A 112 10.67 -5.76 17.71
C LEU A 112 10.08 -7.02 18.35
N LEU A 113 10.77 -7.61 19.32
CA LEU A 113 10.29 -8.80 20.04
C LEU A 113 8.99 -8.52 20.79
N ALA A 114 8.87 -7.36 21.43
CA ALA A 114 7.64 -6.94 22.09
C ALA A 114 6.49 -6.72 21.09
N LEU A 115 6.78 -6.24 19.89
CA LEU A 115 5.78 -6.06 18.84
C LEU A 115 5.28 -7.41 18.30
N ILE A 116 6.19 -8.34 18.00
CA ILE A 116 5.87 -9.68 17.52
C ILE A 116 4.97 -10.41 18.54
N ARG A 117 5.31 -10.39 19.83
CA ARG A 117 4.49 -11.01 20.87
C ARG A 117 3.07 -10.44 20.96
N ARG A 118 2.88 -9.19 20.55
CA ARG A 118 1.57 -8.50 20.56
C ARG A 118 0.80 -8.66 19.25
N SER A 119 1.35 -9.33 18.23
CA SER A 119 0.73 -9.43 16.90
C SER A 119 -0.23 -10.63 16.72
N GLY A 120 -0.60 -11.31 17.81
CA GLY A 120 -1.53 -12.44 17.79
C GLY A 120 -2.99 -12.12 17.38
N PRO A 121 -3.64 -11.06 17.91
CA PRO A 121 -5.03 -10.76 17.56
C PRO A 121 -5.15 -10.09 16.18
N TYR A 122 -6.29 -10.28 15.51
CA TYR A 122 -6.62 -9.49 14.32
C TYR A 122 -6.62 -8.00 14.66
N LEU A 123 -5.84 -7.22 13.91
CA LEU A 123 -5.78 -5.78 14.07
C LEU A 123 -6.99 -5.12 13.39
N PRO A 124 -7.40 -3.92 13.84
CA PRO A 124 -8.42 -3.13 13.16
C PRO A 124 -8.07 -2.88 11.70
N ARG A 125 -9.06 -2.46 10.91
CA ARG A 125 -8.85 -2.11 9.49
C ARG A 125 -7.69 -1.13 9.34
N GLY A 126 -6.78 -1.41 8.40
CA GLY A 126 -5.57 -0.63 8.18
C GLY A 126 -4.40 -1.01 9.09
N GLY A 127 -4.58 -2.01 9.96
CA GLY A 127 -3.54 -2.53 10.86
C GLY A 127 -3.42 -1.79 12.20
N PHE A 128 -4.28 -0.81 12.49
CA PHE A 128 -4.31 -0.11 13.77
C PHE A 128 -5.63 0.66 13.97
N LEU A 129 -5.93 0.99 15.23
CA LEU A 129 -7.08 1.83 15.57
C LEU A 129 -6.70 3.30 15.35
N ARG A 130 -7.43 4.02 14.48
CA ARG A 130 -7.09 5.43 14.16
C ARG A 130 -7.10 6.38 15.37
N SER A 131 -7.91 6.10 16.39
CA SER A 131 -7.98 6.90 17.62
C SER A 131 -6.92 6.53 18.66
N LYS A 132 -6.16 5.47 18.40
CA LYS A 132 -5.06 4.99 19.24
C LYS A 132 -4.06 4.24 18.36
N PRO A 133 -3.31 4.96 17.50
CA PRO A 133 -2.29 4.35 16.67
C PRO A 133 -1.25 3.64 17.54
N GLY A 134 -0.64 2.58 17.00
CA GLY A 134 0.41 1.84 17.69
C GLY A 134 1.79 2.46 17.46
N GLU A 135 2.70 2.23 18.39
CA GLU A 135 4.07 2.80 18.35
C GLU A 135 4.81 2.54 17.03
N LEU A 136 4.59 1.38 16.38
CA LEU A 136 5.19 1.09 15.06
C LEU A 136 4.74 2.07 13.98
N VAL A 137 3.43 2.30 13.86
CA VAL A 137 2.91 3.20 12.80
C VAL A 137 3.25 4.65 13.11
N GLU A 138 3.29 5.03 14.39
CA GLU A 138 3.73 6.37 14.80
C GLU A 138 5.21 6.61 14.45
N ARG A 139 6.10 5.66 14.78
CA ARG A 139 7.52 5.75 14.42
C ARG A 139 7.72 5.77 12.90
N PHE A 140 6.96 4.96 12.16
CA PHE A 140 7.02 4.94 10.71
C PHE A 140 6.54 6.25 10.09
N ALA A 141 5.42 6.81 10.56
CA ALA A 141 4.93 8.12 10.13
C ALA A 141 5.92 9.25 10.46
N ALA A 142 6.53 9.22 11.65
CA ALA A 142 7.56 10.17 12.04
C ALA A 142 8.80 10.07 11.13
N TRP A 143 9.22 8.85 10.77
CA TRP A 143 10.31 8.62 9.83
C TRP A 143 9.98 9.16 8.42
N LEU A 144 8.77 8.94 7.91
CA LEU A 144 8.31 9.52 6.64
C LEU A 144 8.33 11.06 6.67
N ASN A 145 7.90 11.66 7.77
CA ASN A 145 7.89 13.11 7.94
C ASN A 145 9.29 13.72 8.11
N ALA A 146 10.31 12.90 8.37
CA ALA A 146 11.71 13.33 8.54
C ALA A 146 12.54 13.18 7.25
N GLN A 147 11.93 12.79 6.13
CA GLN A 147 12.63 12.69 4.84
C GLN A 147 12.98 14.09 4.28
N PRO A 148 13.98 14.22 3.38
CA PRO A 148 14.38 15.49 2.79
C PRO A 148 13.24 16.26 2.09
N GLU A 149 12.28 15.53 1.50
CA GLU A 149 11.05 16.06 0.90
C GLU A 149 9.85 15.37 1.55
N PRO A 150 9.45 15.80 2.76
CA PRO A 150 8.50 15.03 3.55
C PRO A 150 7.07 15.21 3.01
N LEU A 151 6.41 14.08 2.76
CA LEU A 151 4.96 14.03 2.60
C LEU A 151 4.36 13.79 3.99
N THR A 152 3.41 14.65 4.38
CA THR A 152 2.70 14.47 5.64
C THR A 152 1.55 13.50 5.46
N TYR A 153 1.52 12.46 6.28
CA TYR A 153 0.46 11.45 6.27
C TYR A 153 -0.40 11.55 7.53
N ASP A 154 -1.71 11.52 7.36
CA ASP A 154 -2.67 11.41 8.45
C ASP A 154 -2.93 9.94 8.83
N LEU A 155 -2.75 9.61 10.11
CA LEU A 155 -3.10 8.29 10.65
C LEU A 155 -4.62 8.12 10.84
N GLY A 156 -5.41 9.11 10.43
CA GLY A 156 -6.86 9.17 10.54
C GLY A 156 -7.34 9.92 11.78
N GLU A 157 -6.45 10.63 12.47
CA GLU A 157 -6.77 11.44 13.63
C GLU A 157 -7.39 12.78 13.22
N ARG A 158 -6.94 13.36 12.10
CA ARG A 158 -7.37 14.71 11.67
C ARG A 158 -8.57 14.66 10.72
N THR A 159 -8.51 13.79 9.71
CA THR A 159 -9.51 13.69 8.63
C THR A 159 -10.47 12.53 8.82
N GLY A 160 -10.19 11.64 9.78
CA GLY A 160 -10.87 10.36 9.92
C GLY A 160 -10.44 9.31 8.89
N ARG A 161 -9.57 9.66 7.91
CA ARG A 161 -9.08 8.78 6.85
C ARG A 161 -7.64 8.37 7.13
N ARG A 162 -7.37 7.06 7.13
CA ARG A 162 -6.01 6.53 7.28
C ARG A 162 -5.30 6.65 5.94
N GLU A 163 -4.18 7.35 5.92
CA GLU A 163 -3.31 7.46 4.74
C GLU A 163 -2.14 6.46 4.78
N ILE A 164 -1.92 5.82 5.94
CA ILE A 164 -0.98 4.71 6.13
C ILE A 164 -1.76 3.46 6.51
N VAL A 165 -1.39 2.32 5.90
CA VAL A 165 -1.93 0.99 6.19
C VAL A 165 -0.77 0.03 6.44
N LEU A 166 -0.86 -0.73 7.54
CA LEU A 166 0.01 -1.88 7.77
C LEU A 166 -0.68 -3.13 7.22
N ALA A 167 0.00 -3.82 6.30
CA ALA A 167 -0.51 -5.01 5.64
C ALA A 167 0.48 -6.17 5.77
N SER A 168 -0.04 -7.39 5.84
CA SER A 168 0.72 -8.64 5.92
C SER A 168 0.76 -9.35 4.56
N GLY A 169 1.67 -10.32 4.41
CA GLY A 169 1.84 -11.12 3.19
C GLY A 169 2.98 -10.67 2.27
N GLY A 170 3.69 -9.60 2.63
CA GLY A 170 4.84 -9.08 1.87
C GLY A 170 4.44 -8.20 0.68
N LEU A 171 5.44 -7.62 0.02
CA LEU A 171 5.24 -6.59 -1.00
C LEU A 171 4.31 -7.04 -2.15
N LEU A 172 4.52 -8.24 -2.68
CA LEU A 172 3.73 -8.76 -3.81
C LEU A 172 2.25 -8.96 -3.45
N GLU A 173 1.97 -9.41 -2.22
CA GLU A 173 0.59 -9.59 -1.74
C GLU A 173 -0.09 -8.24 -1.54
N VAL A 174 0.63 -7.26 -0.99
CA VAL A 174 0.12 -5.90 -0.82
C VAL A 174 -0.21 -5.26 -2.18
N LEU A 175 0.67 -5.42 -3.16
CA LEU A 175 0.42 -4.97 -4.53
C LEU A 175 -0.78 -5.70 -5.16
N ARG A 176 -0.90 -7.01 -4.95
CA ARG A 176 -2.07 -7.79 -5.39
C ARG A 176 -3.38 -7.22 -4.85
N VAL A 177 -3.41 -6.92 -3.55
CA VAL A 177 -4.59 -6.36 -2.88
C VAL A 177 -4.89 -4.96 -3.40
N LEU A 178 -3.86 -4.13 -3.59
CA LEU A 178 -4.00 -2.79 -4.16
C LEU A 178 -4.61 -2.84 -5.57
N PHE A 179 -4.03 -3.62 -6.49
CA PHE A 179 -4.51 -3.72 -7.87
C PHE A 179 -5.90 -4.35 -7.95
N HIS A 180 -6.18 -5.37 -7.11
CA HIS A 180 -7.52 -5.90 -6.99
C HIS A 180 -8.53 -4.83 -6.55
N GLY A 181 -8.14 -4.00 -5.58
CA GLY A 181 -8.93 -2.87 -5.10
C GLY A 181 -9.23 -1.87 -6.22
N LEU A 182 -8.20 -1.45 -6.97
CA LEU A 182 -8.36 -0.55 -8.11
C LEU A 182 -9.28 -1.15 -9.18
N ALA A 183 -9.03 -2.38 -9.62
CA ALA A 183 -9.82 -3.06 -10.64
C ALA A 183 -11.31 -3.20 -10.27
N ARG A 184 -11.63 -3.32 -8.98
CA ARG A 184 -13.01 -3.54 -8.50
C ARG A 184 -13.73 -2.29 -8.07
N HIS A 185 -13.01 -1.31 -7.55
CA HIS A 185 -13.61 -0.14 -6.91
C HIS A 185 -13.42 1.15 -7.69
N LEU A 186 -12.49 1.23 -8.63
CA LEU A 186 -12.34 2.45 -9.42
C LEU A 186 -13.59 2.71 -10.25
N GLU A 187 -14.14 3.93 -10.15
CA GLU A 187 -15.36 4.29 -10.85
C GLU A 187 -15.14 4.39 -12.36
N ARG A 188 -13.92 4.76 -12.77
CA ARG A 188 -13.50 4.92 -14.16
C ARG A 188 -12.48 3.86 -14.53
N LEU A 189 -12.83 3.05 -15.52
CA LEU A 189 -11.97 2.04 -16.12
C LEU A 189 -12.08 2.19 -17.66
N PRO A 190 -11.03 1.80 -18.41
CA PRO A 190 -9.78 1.21 -17.94
C PRO A 190 -8.86 2.24 -17.25
N ALA A 191 -7.96 1.75 -16.41
CA ALA A 191 -6.92 2.55 -15.76
C ALA A 191 -5.53 2.03 -16.12
N THR A 192 -4.56 2.93 -16.22
CA THR A 192 -3.19 2.58 -16.58
C THR A 192 -2.32 2.47 -15.35
N VAL A 193 -1.52 1.41 -15.24
CA VAL A 193 -0.53 1.21 -14.19
C VAL A 193 0.85 1.16 -14.84
N LEU A 194 1.62 2.23 -14.65
CA LEU A 194 2.97 2.39 -15.17
C LEU A 194 3.98 1.86 -14.14
N LEU A 195 4.85 0.95 -14.55
CA LEU A 195 5.82 0.30 -13.69
C LEU A 195 7.23 0.77 -14.05
N HIS A 196 7.96 1.38 -13.13
CA HIS A 196 9.35 1.78 -13.34
C HIS A 196 10.28 1.03 -12.40
N GLN A 197 11.28 0.37 -12.99
CA GLN A 197 12.29 -0.47 -12.30
C GLN A 197 11.72 -1.67 -11.50
N LEU A 198 10.45 -2.00 -11.75
CA LEU A 198 9.71 -3.05 -11.07
C LEU A 198 9.22 -4.10 -12.06
N GLU A 199 9.59 -5.36 -11.82
CA GLU A 199 9.06 -6.50 -12.56
C GLU A 199 8.01 -7.22 -11.70
N LEU A 200 6.81 -7.40 -12.25
CA LEU A 200 5.72 -8.10 -11.59
C LEU A 200 5.51 -9.48 -12.21
N PRO A 201 5.28 -10.53 -11.40
CA PRO A 201 4.93 -11.85 -11.93
C PRO A 201 3.58 -11.77 -12.67
N PRO A 202 3.35 -12.61 -13.70
CA PRO A 202 2.16 -12.54 -14.56
C PRO A 202 0.80 -12.49 -13.83
N PRO A 203 0.58 -13.23 -12.72
CA PRO A 203 -0.68 -13.14 -11.98
C PRO A 203 -0.98 -11.74 -11.40
N LEU A 204 0.03 -10.89 -11.21
CA LEU A 204 -0.13 -9.53 -10.67
C LEU A 204 -0.38 -8.48 -11.75
N THR A 205 -0.34 -8.86 -13.04
CA THR A 205 -0.62 -7.96 -14.17
C THR A 205 -1.86 -8.37 -14.96
N ALA A 206 -2.65 -9.31 -14.43
CA ALA A 206 -3.80 -9.92 -15.11
C ALA A 206 -5.15 -9.47 -14.54
N PHE A 207 -5.25 -8.21 -14.09
CA PHE A 207 -6.48 -7.64 -13.53
C PHE A 207 -7.33 -6.99 -14.62
N GLU A 208 -8.59 -7.41 -14.75
CA GLU A 208 -9.54 -6.82 -15.69
C GLU A 208 -9.72 -5.31 -15.42
N GLY A 209 -9.66 -4.51 -16.49
CA GLY A 209 -9.78 -3.04 -16.41
C GLY A 209 -8.50 -2.31 -16.03
N LEU A 210 -7.39 -3.02 -15.73
CA LEU A 210 -6.08 -2.41 -15.49
C LEU A 210 -5.10 -2.75 -16.62
N ASP A 211 -4.56 -1.72 -17.25
CA ASP A 211 -3.55 -1.84 -18.30
C ASP A 211 -2.17 -1.58 -17.72
N PHE A 212 -1.33 -2.62 -17.66
CA PHE A 212 0.02 -2.53 -17.11
C PHE A 212 1.04 -2.17 -18.21
N VAL A 213 1.84 -1.13 -17.97
CA VAL A 213 2.86 -0.64 -18.90
C VAL A 213 4.21 -0.61 -18.20
N SER A 214 5.17 -1.41 -18.67
CA SER A 214 6.55 -1.33 -18.19
C SER A 214 7.25 -0.12 -18.81
N LEU A 215 7.83 0.72 -17.95
CA LEU A 215 8.64 1.86 -18.34
C LEU A 215 10.12 1.46 -18.45
N PRO A 216 10.87 2.12 -19.36
CA PRO A 216 12.31 1.95 -19.47
C PRO A 216 13.02 2.16 -18.13
N GLY A 217 14.14 1.47 -17.91
CA GLY A 217 14.94 1.64 -16.70
C GLY A 217 15.69 2.99 -16.65
N ASP A 218 15.97 3.58 -17.83
CA ASP A 218 16.53 4.92 -17.96
C ASP A 218 15.47 5.98 -17.63
N GLU A 219 15.79 6.90 -16.73
CA GLU A 219 14.86 7.92 -16.22
C GLU A 219 14.38 8.86 -17.33
N GLY A 220 15.28 9.33 -18.19
CA GLY A 220 14.91 10.24 -19.28
C GLY A 220 13.97 9.58 -20.30
N ALA A 221 14.21 8.31 -20.64
CA ALA A 221 13.31 7.52 -21.48
C ALA A 221 11.98 7.21 -20.77
N ALA A 222 12.01 6.89 -19.47
CA ALA A 222 10.81 6.64 -18.67
C ALA A 222 9.90 7.87 -18.62
N LEU A 223 10.46 9.06 -18.40
CA LEU A 223 9.71 10.33 -18.39
C LEU A 223 9.03 10.60 -19.73
N ARG A 224 9.74 10.45 -20.85
CA ARG A 224 9.13 10.64 -22.18
C ARG A 224 7.99 9.66 -22.44
N GLN A 225 8.14 8.40 -22.05
CA GLN A 225 7.08 7.41 -22.21
C GLN A 225 5.90 7.65 -21.27
N LEU A 226 6.16 8.12 -20.04
CA LEU A 226 5.13 8.54 -19.09
C LEU A 226 4.31 9.71 -19.66
N GLU A 227 4.96 10.76 -20.14
CA GLU A 227 4.30 11.91 -20.77
C GLU A 227 3.44 11.48 -21.97
N HIS A 228 3.98 10.59 -22.82
CA HIS A 228 3.25 10.06 -23.96
C HIS A 228 2.01 9.27 -23.54
N ALA A 229 2.12 8.41 -22.52
CA ALA A 229 1.00 7.63 -22.01
C ALA A 229 -0.10 8.52 -21.41
N LEU A 230 0.28 9.54 -20.64
CA LEU A 230 -0.67 10.48 -20.02
C LEU A 230 -1.37 11.35 -21.07
N ALA A 231 -0.67 11.77 -22.12
CA ALA A 231 -1.25 12.53 -23.22
C ALA A 231 -2.23 11.71 -24.08
N GLY A 232 -2.03 10.40 -24.20
CA GLY A 232 -2.86 9.51 -25.01
C GLY A 232 -4.24 9.20 -24.42
N SER A 233 -4.41 9.34 -23.09
CA SER A 233 -5.63 8.95 -22.38
C SER A 233 -6.09 10.03 -21.40
N PRO A 234 -6.45 11.24 -21.88
CA PRO A 234 -6.87 12.34 -21.01
C PRO A 234 -8.16 11.97 -20.26
N GLY A 235 -8.12 12.05 -18.93
CA GLY A 235 -9.25 11.74 -18.05
C GLY A 235 -9.38 10.27 -17.62
N SER A 236 -8.47 9.40 -18.07
CA SER A 236 -8.33 8.05 -17.52
C SER A 236 -7.37 8.05 -16.33
N PRO A 237 -7.75 7.43 -15.20
CA PRO A 237 -6.86 7.32 -14.05
C PRO A 237 -5.58 6.56 -14.42
N SER A 238 -4.45 7.16 -14.09
CA SER A 238 -3.12 6.60 -14.31
C SER A 238 -2.35 6.57 -13.00
N PHE A 239 -1.73 5.43 -12.69
CA PHE A 239 -0.97 5.20 -11.48
C PHE A 239 0.48 4.88 -11.86
N LEU A 240 1.43 5.44 -11.10
CA LEU A 240 2.86 5.14 -11.25
C LEU A 240 3.32 4.33 -10.04
N VAL A 241 3.97 3.19 -10.32
CA VAL A 241 4.63 2.36 -9.31
C VAL A 241 6.13 2.44 -9.52
N LEU A 242 6.81 2.97 -8.50
CA LEU A 242 8.26 3.13 -8.46
C LEU A 242 8.85 2.14 -7.48
N GLY A 243 9.88 1.39 -7.88
CA GLY A 243 10.64 0.61 -6.93
C GLY A 243 11.49 -0.46 -7.59
N ARG A 244 12.41 -1.03 -6.81
CA ARG A 244 13.15 -2.27 -7.11
C ARG A 244 12.79 -3.26 -6.01
N VAL A 245 12.42 -4.49 -6.36
CA VAL A 245 12.20 -5.59 -5.40
C VAL A 245 13.47 -6.40 -5.29
#